data_AF-A0A928Q9U1-F1
#
_entry.id   AF-A0A928Q9U1-F1
#
_cell.length_a   1.000
_cell.length_b   1.000
_cell.length_c   1.000
_cell.angle_alpha   90.00
_cell.angle_beta   90.00
_cell.angle_gamma   90.00
#
_symmetry.space_group_name_H-M   'P 1'
#
loop_
_entity.id
_entity.type
_entity.pdbx_description
1 polymer ?
#
loop_
_entity_poly.entity_id
_entity_poly.type
_entity_poly.pdbx_seq_one_letter_code
_entity_poly.pdbx_strand_id
1 'polypeptide(L)'
;MNRMKPISILLAAALLCGCAGCGGGNNNTEPQTTTTTTTTVDTVAKSKKHMQGAYDSLCSAAEKLTTIGDAVQGAWHFGIYEDEQTVINLFLATGVPPTSLEAAGASDFMLTLGFSYCVNYTIAAMQNDGYYKEAKDAIDDAKAEIQKVTDDLDYLPDMKNFYSSCLAYYEWLQAPDGNFNQATDTINDYEKELQEFKNDMAFDYG
;
A
#
# COMPACT_ATOMS: atom_id res chain seq x y z
N MET A 1 -24.09 18.54 24.27
CA MET A 1 -24.82 17.93 23.14
C MET A 1 -24.63 18.80 21.91
N ASN A 2 -23.57 18.56 21.13
CA ASN A 2 -23.40 19.12 19.80
C ASN A 2 -23.55 17.97 18.81
N ARG A 3 -24.65 18.00 18.05
CA ARG A 3 -24.89 17.08 16.93
C ARG A 3 -23.95 17.48 15.80
N MET A 4 -22.87 16.73 15.60
CA MET A 4 -22.17 16.73 14.32
C MET A 4 -23.10 16.10 13.28
N LYS A 5 -23.29 16.82 12.18
CA LYS A 5 -24.09 16.40 11.03
C LYS A 5 -23.41 15.17 10.39
N PRO A 6 -24.18 14.22 9.82
CA PRO A 6 -23.61 13.04 9.20
C PRO A 6 -22.78 13.48 7.99
N ILE A 7 -21.46 13.24 8.06
CA ILE A 7 -20.65 13.16 6.86
C ILE A 7 -21.14 11.89 6.18
N SER A 8 -21.95 12.05 5.14
CA SER A 8 -22.31 10.99 4.22
C SER A 8 -21.01 10.43 3.63
N ILE A 9 -20.46 9.38 4.25
CA ILE A 9 -19.48 8.51 3.62
C ILE A 9 -20.26 7.74 2.56
N LEU A 10 -20.44 8.41 1.43
CA LEU A 10 -20.99 7.81 0.23
C LEU A 10 -20.00 6.73 -0.18
N LEU A 11 -20.45 5.49 -0.06
CA LEU A 11 -19.96 4.31 -0.74
C LEU A 11 -19.41 4.68 -2.13
N ALA A 12 -18.10 4.82 -2.26
CA ALA A 12 -17.42 5.05 -3.53
C ALA A 12 -16.80 3.74 -4.04
N ALA A 13 -17.62 2.68 -4.05
CA ALA A 13 -17.41 1.54 -4.94
C ALA A 13 -18.19 1.80 -6.24
N ALA A 14 -17.67 2.67 -7.10
CA ALA A 14 -18.20 2.86 -8.46
C ALA A 14 -17.23 3.61 -9.39
N LEU A 15 -16.84 2.92 -10.47
CA LEU A 15 -16.49 3.45 -11.80
C LEU A 15 -15.26 4.35 -11.93
N LEU A 16 -14.13 3.77 -12.38
CA LEU A 16 -13.31 4.41 -13.40
C LEU A 16 -12.89 3.42 -14.49
N CYS A 17 -13.33 3.73 -15.71
CA CYS A 17 -13.11 3.03 -16.96
C CYS A 17 -12.31 3.96 -17.87
N GLY A 18 -11.26 3.45 -18.53
CA GLY A 18 -10.52 4.08 -19.64
C GLY A 18 -9.57 5.21 -19.23
N CYS A 19 -8.37 5.37 -19.79
CA CYS A 19 -8.07 5.30 -21.21
C CYS A 19 -6.55 5.18 -21.49
N ALA A 20 -6.27 4.79 -22.73
CA ALA A 20 -4.98 4.53 -23.35
C ALA A 20 -4.10 5.78 -23.62
N GLY A 21 -2.82 5.55 -23.88
CA GLY A 21 -1.89 6.50 -24.54
C GLY A 21 -0.44 6.19 -24.13
N CYS A 22 0.35 5.38 -24.84
CA CYS A 22 0.96 5.57 -26.17
C CYS A 22 2.19 6.50 -26.16
N GLY A 23 3.31 5.99 -26.69
CA GLY A 23 4.53 6.72 -27.05
C GLY A 23 5.74 5.78 -26.96
N GLY A 24 6.53 5.47 -27.98
CA GLY A 24 6.85 6.17 -29.23
C GLY A 24 8.38 6.04 -29.39
N GLY A 25 8.85 5.34 -30.43
CA GLY A 25 10.19 4.76 -30.45
C GLY A 25 11.34 5.53 -31.13
N ASN A 26 12.41 4.74 -31.33
CA ASN A 26 13.37 4.70 -32.45
C ASN A 26 14.82 5.21 -32.26
N ASN A 27 15.74 4.22 -32.40
CA ASN A 27 17.07 4.12 -33.03
C ASN A 27 18.09 5.28 -33.01
N ASN A 28 19.34 4.99 -32.59
CA ASN A 28 20.50 4.81 -33.49
C ASN A 28 21.82 4.50 -32.75
N THR A 29 22.77 3.92 -33.50
CA THR A 29 23.99 3.21 -33.08
C THR A 29 25.28 4.05 -33.27
N GLU A 30 26.17 4.03 -32.25
CA GLU A 30 27.66 4.14 -32.20
C GLU A 30 28.44 5.35 -32.80
N PRO A 31 29.68 5.70 -32.33
CA PRO A 31 30.80 4.79 -31.99
C PRO A 31 31.62 5.05 -30.70
N GLN A 32 32.34 3.99 -30.27
CA GLN A 32 33.29 3.95 -29.15
C GLN A 32 34.55 4.82 -29.33
N THR A 33 35.05 5.39 -28.23
CA THR A 33 36.48 5.71 -28.04
C THR A 33 36.89 5.47 -26.58
N THR A 34 37.94 4.68 -26.39
CA THR A 34 38.45 4.19 -25.10
C THR A 34 39.34 5.23 -24.41
N THR A 35 39.11 5.54 -23.12
CA THR A 35 40.16 5.96 -22.17
C THR A 35 39.72 5.61 -20.75
N THR A 36 40.63 5.05 -19.95
CA THR A 36 40.44 4.32 -18.67
C THR A 36 39.87 5.13 -17.48
N THR A 37 39.17 6.24 -17.73
CA THR A 37 38.37 7.01 -16.76
C THR A 37 36.85 6.79 -16.98
N THR A 38 36.48 6.26 -18.16
CA THR A 38 35.10 6.05 -18.60
C THR A 38 34.37 4.96 -17.81
N THR A 39 35.08 3.91 -17.36
CA THR A 39 34.43 2.73 -16.72
C THR A 39 33.85 3.03 -15.33
N THR A 40 34.48 3.89 -14.53
CA THR A 40 34.01 4.28 -13.18
C THR A 40 32.87 5.29 -13.22
N VAL A 41 32.89 6.24 -14.16
CA VAL A 41 31.80 7.21 -14.31
C VAL A 41 30.54 6.53 -14.87
N ASP A 42 30.70 5.61 -15.83
CA ASP A 42 29.58 4.88 -16.42
C ASP A 42 28.92 3.92 -15.42
N THR A 43 29.69 3.33 -14.50
CA THR A 43 29.17 2.45 -13.44
C THR A 43 28.39 3.25 -12.40
N VAL A 44 28.93 4.36 -11.91
CA VAL A 44 28.24 5.26 -10.95
C VAL A 44 26.95 5.81 -11.54
N ALA A 45 26.96 6.26 -12.80
CA ALA A 45 25.75 6.76 -13.48
C ALA A 45 24.67 5.66 -13.61
N LYS A 46 25.08 4.43 -13.91
CA LYS A 46 24.18 3.27 -13.98
C LYS A 46 23.62 2.91 -12.61
N SER A 47 24.45 2.88 -11.56
CA SER A 47 24.03 2.67 -10.17
C SER A 47 23.03 3.75 -9.72
N LYS A 48 23.25 5.02 -10.08
CA LYS A 48 22.30 6.11 -9.79
C LYS A 48 20.94 5.91 -10.49
N LYS A 49 20.94 5.44 -11.74
CA LYS A 49 19.69 5.11 -12.46
C LYS A 49 18.93 3.97 -11.79
N HIS A 50 19.63 2.93 -11.33
CA HIS A 50 19.00 1.84 -10.58
C HIS A 50 18.41 2.33 -9.25
N MET A 51 19.11 3.21 -8.53
CA MET A 51 18.57 3.85 -7.31
C MET A 51 17.31 4.68 -7.59
N GLN A 52 17.27 5.43 -8.69
CA GLN A 52 16.07 6.17 -9.09
C GLN A 52 14.90 5.23 -9.42
N GLY A 53 15.15 4.16 -10.17
CA GLY A 53 14.11 3.16 -10.46
C GLY A 53 13.58 2.47 -9.19
N ALA A 54 14.45 2.21 -8.22
CA ALA A 54 14.05 1.70 -6.91
C ALA A 54 13.17 2.71 -6.15
N TYR A 55 13.57 3.98 -6.13
CA TYR A 55 12.81 5.06 -5.50
C TYR A 55 11.39 5.20 -6.08
N ASP A 56 11.27 5.25 -7.40
CA ASP A 56 9.97 5.37 -8.10
C ASP A 56 9.05 4.18 -7.76
N SER A 57 9.63 2.98 -7.73
CA SER A 57 8.90 1.75 -7.40
C SER A 57 8.45 1.75 -5.93
N LEU A 58 9.29 2.20 -5.00
CA LEU A 58 8.93 2.31 -3.58
C LEU A 58 7.89 3.42 -3.32
N CYS A 59 7.94 4.54 -4.04
CA CYS A 59 6.89 5.56 -3.97
C CYS A 59 5.53 5.01 -4.42
N SER A 60 5.53 4.29 -5.55
CA SER A 60 4.34 3.60 -6.07
C SER A 60 3.81 2.53 -5.10
N ALA A 61 4.70 1.79 -4.44
CA ALA A 61 4.33 0.84 -3.40
C ALA A 61 3.70 1.55 -2.19
N ALA A 62 4.34 2.60 -1.67
CA ALA A 62 3.88 3.37 -0.52
C ALA A 62 2.47 3.94 -0.72
N GLU A 63 2.17 4.46 -1.92
CA GLU A 63 0.84 4.97 -2.27
C GLU A 63 -0.24 3.88 -2.24
N LYS A 64 0.07 2.70 -2.75
CA LYS A 64 -0.85 1.56 -2.73
C LYS A 64 -1.04 1.03 -1.31
N LEU A 65 0.03 0.95 -0.53
CA LEU A 65 -0.04 0.53 0.87
C LEU A 65 -0.85 1.50 1.72
N THR A 66 -0.70 2.82 1.51
CA THR A 66 -1.54 3.85 2.16
C THR A 66 -3.01 3.65 1.79
N THR A 67 -3.31 3.41 0.51
CA THR A 67 -4.68 3.13 0.06
C THR A 67 -5.27 1.89 0.73
N ILE A 68 -4.46 0.84 0.92
CA ILE A 68 -4.87 -0.38 1.64
C ILE A 68 -5.07 -0.10 3.14
N GLY A 69 -4.15 0.63 3.76
CA GLY A 69 -4.22 1.06 5.15
C GLY A 69 -5.50 1.85 5.46
N ASP A 70 -5.78 2.89 4.68
CA ASP A 70 -6.99 3.69 4.77
C ASP A 70 -8.26 2.83 4.69
N ALA A 71 -8.30 1.88 3.76
CA ALA A 71 -9.45 0.99 3.59
C ALA A 71 -9.61 0.03 4.79
N VAL A 72 -8.51 -0.53 5.30
CA VAL A 72 -8.50 -1.38 6.49
C VAL A 72 -8.97 -0.61 7.71
N GLN A 73 -8.43 0.59 7.96
CA GLN A 73 -8.85 1.46 9.05
C GLN A 73 -10.32 1.86 8.93
N GLY A 74 -10.78 2.17 7.72
CA GLY A 74 -12.18 2.47 7.42
C GLY A 74 -13.11 1.30 7.72
N ALA A 75 -12.71 0.07 7.35
CA ALA A 75 -13.47 -1.14 7.64
C ALA A 75 -13.56 -1.44 9.14
N TRP A 76 -12.47 -1.15 9.86
CA TRP A 76 -12.40 -1.27 11.30
C TRP A 76 -13.31 -0.26 12.00
N HIS A 77 -13.30 1.00 11.53
CA HIS A 77 -14.19 2.04 12.01
C HIS A 77 -15.66 1.67 11.75
N PHE A 78 -15.97 1.21 10.54
CA PHE A 78 -17.30 0.76 10.15
C PHE A 78 -17.82 -0.34 11.07
N GLY A 79 -17.02 -1.39 11.31
CA GLY A 79 -17.41 -2.52 12.15
C GLY A 79 -17.63 -2.17 13.63
N ILE A 80 -17.14 -1.03 14.11
CA ILE A 80 -17.25 -0.59 15.51
C ILE A 80 -18.36 0.45 15.70
N TYR A 81 -18.47 1.41 14.79
CA TYR A 81 -19.25 2.63 15.00
C TYR A 81 -20.55 2.68 14.19
N GLU A 82 -20.70 1.86 13.16
CA GLU A 82 -21.96 1.79 12.42
C GLU A 82 -23.05 1.06 13.20
N ASP A 83 -24.31 1.33 12.84
CA ASP A 83 -25.42 0.67 13.48
C ASP A 83 -25.44 -0.83 13.18
N GLU A 84 -25.81 -1.62 14.19
CA GLU A 84 -25.82 -3.07 14.14
C GLU A 84 -26.59 -3.61 12.93
N GLN A 85 -27.71 -2.98 12.55
CA GLN A 85 -28.53 -3.44 11.45
C GLN A 85 -27.83 -3.26 10.09
N THR A 86 -27.09 -2.16 9.91
CA THR A 86 -26.28 -1.91 8.72
C THR A 86 -25.19 -2.97 8.54
N VAL A 87 -24.49 -3.31 9.62
CA VAL A 87 -23.45 -4.36 9.55
C VAL A 87 -24.08 -5.74 9.33
N ILE A 88 -25.18 -6.07 10.00
CA ILE A 88 -25.95 -7.31 9.76
C ILE A 88 -26.40 -7.41 8.30
N ASN A 89 -26.90 -6.32 7.71
CA ASN A 89 -27.31 -6.30 6.31
C ASN A 89 -26.13 -6.55 5.36
N LEU A 90 -24.95 -6.01 5.67
CA LEU A 90 -23.72 -6.31 4.94
C LEU A 90 -23.39 -7.81 5.01
N PHE A 91 -23.42 -8.41 6.21
CA PHE A 91 -23.19 -9.85 6.40
C PHE A 91 -24.16 -10.74 5.61
N LEU A 92 -25.45 -10.39 5.60
CA LEU A 92 -26.46 -11.11 4.82
C LEU A 92 -26.21 -10.96 3.31
N ALA A 93 -25.80 -9.77 2.86
CA ALA A 93 -25.49 -9.50 1.46
C ALA A 93 -24.23 -10.24 0.98
N THR A 94 -23.27 -10.50 1.88
CA THR A 94 -22.04 -11.27 1.58
C THR A 94 -22.23 -12.79 1.71
N GLY A 95 -23.44 -13.26 2.03
CA GLY A 95 -23.79 -14.69 2.06
C GLY A 95 -23.57 -15.38 3.40
N VAL A 96 -23.38 -14.64 4.50
CA VAL A 96 -23.37 -15.23 5.84
C VAL A 96 -24.80 -15.66 6.23
N PRO A 97 -25.03 -16.94 6.57
CA PRO A 97 -26.38 -17.41 6.83
C PRO A 97 -26.92 -16.86 8.17
N PRO A 98 -28.21 -16.47 8.23
CA PRO A 98 -28.86 -15.87 9.41
C PRO A 98 -28.70 -16.70 10.70
N THR A 99 -28.66 -18.02 10.56
CA THR A 99 -28.49 -18.98 11.66
C THR A 99 -27.20 -18.77 12.45
N SER A 100 -26.15 -18.23 11.82
CA SER A 100 -24.87 -17.94 12.49
C SER A 100 -24.96 -16.70 13.39
N LEU A 101 -25.80 -15.73 13.01
CA LEU A 101 -26.08 -14.54 13.84
C LEU A 101 -27.00 -14.87 15.02
N GLU A 102 -27.99 -15.73 14.80
CA GLU A 102 -28.93 -16.17 15.86
C GLU A 102 -28.23 -17.00 16.94
N ALA A 103 -27.25 -17.83 16.58
CA ALA A 103 -26.54 -18.71 17.51
C ALA A 103 -25.58 -17.96 18.47
N ALA A 104 -25.03 -16.83 18.04
CA ALA A 104 -24.09 -16.03 18.83
C ALA A 104 -24.79 -14.94 19.69
N GLY A 105 -26.05 -14.62 19.39
CA GLY A 105 -26.70 -13.40 19.88
C GLY A 105 -26.11 -12.19 19.15
N ALA A 106 -26.95 -11.44 18.44
CA ALA A 106 -26.49 -10.39 17.51
C ALA A 106 -25.53 -9.37 18.15
N SER A 107 -25.75 -9.00 19.42
CA SER A 107 -24.85 -8.09 20.15
C SER A 107 -23.48 -8.69 20.46
N ASP A 108 -23.41 -9.98 20.82
CA ASP A 108 -22.15 -10.66 21.19
C ASP A 108 -21.34 -11.01 19.93
N PHE A 109 -22.04 -11.36 18.84
CA PHE A 109 -21.46 -11.54 17.50
C PHE A 109 -20.82 -10.25 16.97
N MET A 110 -21.53 -9.13 17.09
CA MET A 110 -21.06 -7.82 16.65
C MET A 110 -19.87 -7.31 17.47
N LEU A 111 -19.90 -7.48 18.79
CA LEU A 111 -18.81 -7.07 19.69
C LEU A 111 -17.55 -7.93 19.54
N THR A 112 -17.68 -9.19 19.11
CA THR A 112 -16.55 -10.15 19.09
C THR A 112 -16.00 -10.44 17.69
N LEU A 113 -16.84 -10.38 16.64
CA LEU A 113 -16.49 -10.82 15.28
C LEU A 113 -16.84 -9.79 14.19
N GLY A 114 -17.69 -8.82 14.49
CA GLY A 114 -18.18 -7.80 13.55
C GLY A 114 -17.05 -7.08 12.81
N PHE A 115 -16.16 -6.45 13.57
CA PHE A 115 -15.03 -5.69 13.02
C PHE A 115 -14.04 -6.58 12.27
N SER A 116 -13.70 -7.75 12.80
CA SER A 116 -12.76 -8.68 12.16
C SER A 116 -13.27 -9.14 10.80
N TYR A 117 -14.58 -9.33 10.67
CA TYR A 117 -15.19 -9.66 9.39
C TYR A 117 -15.12 -8.49 8.40
N CYS A 118 -15.46 -7.27 8.84
CA CYS A 118 -15.34 -6.09 7.99
C CYS A 118 -13.92 -5.92 7.45
N VAL A 119 -12.91 -6.07 8.32
CA VAL A 119 -11.49 -6.01 7.93
C VAL A 119 -11.13 -7.12 6.95
N ASN A 120 -11.45 -8.39 7.26
CA ASN A 120 -11.14 -9.52 6.37
C ASN A 120 -11.83 -9.42 5.01
N TYR A 121 -13.08 -8.94 4.98
CA TYR A 121 -13.81 -8.72 3.74
C TYR A 121 -13.13 -7.64 2.88
N THR A 122 -12.73 -6.52 3.49
CA THR A 122 -12.00 -5.45 2.80
C THR A 122 -10.66 -5.95 2.26
N ILE A 123 -9.88 -6.70 3.05
CA ILE A 123 -8.62 -7.30 2.59
C ILE A 123 -8.87 -8.19 1.36
N ALA A 124 -9.87 -9.08 1.41
CA ALA A 124 -10.21 -9.94 0.29
C ALA A 124 -10.68 -9.16 -0.95
N ALA A 125 -11.46 -8.10 -0.76
CA ALA A 125 -11.90 -7.23 -1.85
C ALA A 125 -10.70 -6.55 -2.52
N MET A 126 -9.80 -5.95 -1.74
CA MET A 126 -8.61 -5.28 -2.25
C MET A 126 -7.61 -6.24 -2.90
N GLN A 127 -7.53 -7.49 -2.43
CA GLN A 127 -6.77 -8.55 -3.09
C GLN A 127 -7.36 -8.88 -4.46
N ASN A 128 -8.69 -9.04 -4.55
CA ASN A 128 -9.38 -9.31 -5.82
C ASN A 128 -9.29 -8.16 -6.82
N ASP A 129 -9.30 -6.92 -6.32
CA ASP A 129 -9.16 -5.71 -7.13
C ASP A 129 -7.70 -5.46 -7.56
N GLY A 130 -6.74 -6.23 -7.04
CA GLY A 130 -5.35 -6.20 -7.48
C GLY A 130 -4.42 -5.29 -6.69
N TYR A 131 -4.92 -4.50 -5.72
CA TYR A 131 -4.11 -3.56 -4.93
C TYR A 131 -2.92 -4.22 -4.24
N TYR A 132 -3.14 -5.37 -3.57
CA TYR A 132 -2.06 -6.12 -2.92
C TYR A 132 -1.04 -6.66 -3.92
N LYS A 133 -1.50 -7.09 -5.10
CA LYS A 133 -0.62 -7.59 -6.15
C LYS A 133 0.26 -6.46 -6.67
N GLU A 134 -0.33 -5.32 -7.00
CA GLU A 134 0.39 -4.16 -7.52
C GLU A 134 1.38 -3.58 -6.50
N ALA A 135 1.01 -3.54 -5.21
CA ALA A 135 1.93 -3.13 -4.14
C ALA A 135 3.12 -4.08 -4.06
N LYS A 136 2.87 -5.40 -4.12
CA LYS A 136 3.93 -6.42 -4.05
C LYS A 136 4.84 -6.41 -5.28
N ASP A 137 4.28 -6.24 -6.47
CA ASP A 137 5.05 -6.13 -7.72
C ASP A 137 6.01 -4.93 -7.63
N ALA A 138 5.54 -3.77 -7.16
CA ALA A 138 6.37 -2.59 -6.98
C ALA A 138 7.48 -2.78 -5.94
N ILE A 139 7.21 -3.49 -4.84
CA ILE A 139 8.23 -3.86 -3.83
C ILE A 139 9.29 -4.79 -4.44
N ASP A 140 8.88 -5.75 -5.27
CA ASP A 140 9.79 -6.69 -5.93
C ASP A 140 10.64 -6.02 -7.03
N ASP A 141 10.04 -5.10 -7.79
CA ASP A 141 10.76 -4.28 -8.76
C ASP A 141 11.82 -3.41 -8.07
N ALA A 142 11.46 -2.76 -6.96
CA ALA A 142 12.41 -1.99 -6.15
C ALA A 142 13.58 -2.86 -5.66
N LYS A 143 13.29 -4.05 -5.15
CA LYS A 143 14.33 -5.01 -4.73
C LYS A 143 15.26 -5.38 -5.88
N ALA A 144 14.70 -5.63 -7.07
CA ALA A 144 15.48 -5.99 -8.25
C ALA A 144 16.39 -4.84 -8.70
N GLU A 145 15.93 -3.59 -8.60
CA GLU A 145 16.74 -2.41 -8.89
C GLU A 145 17.86 -2.20 -7.85
N ILE A 146 17.55 -2.30 -6.55
CA ILE A 146 18.55 -2.19 -5.47
C ILE A 146 19.67 -3.22 -5.64
N GLN A 147 19.35 -4.45 -6.07
CA GLN A 147 20.35 -5.51 -6.30
C GLN A 147 21.32 -5.23 -7.46
N LYS A 148 20.97 -4.31 -8.37
CA LYS A 148 21.81 -3.94 -9.53
C LYS A 148 22.78 -2.80 -9.20
N VAL A 149 22.67 -2.18 -8.02
CA VAL A 149 23.58 -1.14 -7.54
C VAL A 149 24.92 -1.77 -7.16
N THR A 150 25.99 -1.39 -7.87
CA THR A 150 27.33 -1.96 -7.67
C THR A 150 28.30 -1.02 -6.94
N ASP A 151 27.89 0.23 -6.74
CA ASP A 151 28.68 1.26 -6.08
C ASP A 151 28.12 1.55 -4.68
N ASP A 152 29.01 1.95 -3.77
CA ASP A 152 28.60 2.43 -2.45
C ASP A 152 28.10 3.87 -2.59
N LEU A 153 26.79 4.01 -2.75
CA LEU A 153 26.12 5.30 -2.85
C LEU A 153 25.59 5.69 -1.47
N ASP A 154 25.75 6.97 -1.10
CA ASP A 154 25.44 7.48 0.24
C ASP A 154 24.02 7.13 0.72
N TYR A 155 23.03 7.09 -0.18
CA TYR A 155 21.63 6.78 0.14
C TYR A 155 21.23 5.31 -0.02
N LEU A 156 22.14 4.41 -0.37
CA LEU A 156 21.84 2.98 -0.45
C LEU A 156 21.30 2.40 0.88
N PRO A 157 21.80 2.80 2.06
CA PRO A 157 21.20 2.41 3.34
C PRO A 157 19.75 2.86 3.49
N ASP A 158 19.44 4.13 3.20
CA ASP A 158 18.08 4.68 3.34
C ASP A 158 17.11 4.03 2.35
N MET A 159 17.56 3.74 1.13
CA MET A 159 16.78 2.98 0.16
C MET A 159 16.42 1.57 0.64
N LYS A 160 17.36 0.89 1.32
CA LYS A 160 17.10 -0.42 1.93
C LYS A 160 16.14 -0.33 3.12
N ASN A 161 16.21 0.75 3.89
CA ASN A 161 15.28 1.01 4.99
C ASN A 161 13.86 1.30 4.46
N PHE A 162 13.74 2.11 3.41
CA PHE A 162 12.45 2.37 2.75
C PHE A 162 11.85 1.08 2.18
N TYR A 163 12.64 0.27 1.47
CA TYR A 163 12.24 -1.07 1.02
C TYR A 163 11.73 -1.94 2.18
N SER A 164 12.50 -2.01 3.27
CA SER A 164 12.16 -2.86 4.42
C SER A 164 10.87 -2.40 5.09
N SER A 165 10.63 -1.08 5.16
CA SER A 165 9.41 -0.50 5.74
C SER A 165 8.19 -0.76 4.87
N CYS A 166 8.30 -0.59 3.55
CA CYS A 166 7.23 -0.97 2.60
C CYS A 166 6.89 -2.47 2.72
N LEU A 167 7.90 -3.34 2.82
CA LEU A 167 7.69 -4.78 2.96
C LEU A 167 7.01 -5.13 4.30
N ALA A 168 7.48 -4.55 5.40
CA ALA A 168 6.90 -4.78 6.72
C ALA A 168 5.43 -4.32 6.77
N TYR A 169 5.13 -3.14 6.21
CA TYR A 169 3.76 -2.65 6.16
C TYR A 169 2.87 -3.54 5.29
N TYR A 170 3.35 -3.95 4.11
CA TYR A 170 2.66 -4.92 3.25
C TYR A 170 2.33 -6.22 3.99
N GLU A 171 3.31 -6.79 4.71
CA GLU A 171 3.14 -8.04 5.46
C GLU A 171 2.12 -7.88 6.59
N TRP A 172 2.16 -6.76 7.32
CA TRP A 172 1.18 -6.48 8.38
C TRP A 172 -0.24 -6.30 7.82
N LEU A 173 -0.40 -5.56 6.71
CA LEU A 173 -1.71 -5.34 6.07
C LEU A 173 -2.38 -6.62 5.56
N GLN A 174 -1.65 -7.73 5.39
CA GLN A 174 -2.28 -9.01 5.01
C GLN A 174 -3.06 -9.67 6.15
N ALA A 175 -2.71 -9.39 7.39
CA ALA A 175 -3.36 -9.93 8.57
C ALA A 175 -3.22 -8.94 9.75
N PRO A 176 -3.84 -7.76 9.66
CA PRO A 176 -3.71 -6.74 10.67
C PRO A 176 -4.34 -7.22 11.98
N ASP A 177 -3.67 -6.94 13.10
CA ASP A 177 -4.03 -7.41 14.42
C ASP A 177 -4.21 -6.26 15.41
N GLY A 178 -4.54 -6.60 16.66
CA GLY A 178 -4.79 -5.63 17.72
C GLY A 178 -6.21 -5.07 17.75
N ASN A 179 -6.42 -4.05 18.60
CA ASN A 179 -7.67 -3.29 18.65
C ASN A 179 -7.61 -2.08 17.71
N PHE A 180 -8.76 -1.44 17.47
CA PHE A 180 -8.89 -0.29 16.56
C PHE A 180 -7.85 0.81 16.76
N ASN A 181 -7.59 1.21 18.02
CA ASN A 181 -6.62 2.27 18.29
C ASN A 181 -5.20 1.79 17.97
N GLN A 182 -4.84 0.57 18.39
CA GLN A 182 -3.52 -0.01 18.09
C GLN A 182 -3.27 -0.14 16.60
N ALA A 183 -4.28 -0.58 15.85
CA ALA A 183 -4.19 -0.71 14.41
C ALA A 183 -4.09 0.65 13.70
N THR A 184 -4.88 1.63 14.15
CA THR A 184 -4.81 3.01 13.64
C THR A 184 -3.44 3.62 13.90
N ASP A 185 -2.90 3.44 15.10
CA ASP A 185 -1.56 3.90 15.45
C ASP A 185 -0.49 3.21 14.57
N THR A 186 -0.61 1.89 14.36
CA THR A 186 0.31 1.12 13.51
C THR A 186 0.30 1.60 12.05
N ILE A 187 -0.89 1.84 11.48
CA ILE A 187 -1.08 2.40 10.14
C ILE A 187 -0.42 3.77 10.03
N ASN A 188 -0.72 4.67 10.97
CA ASN A 188 -0.17 6.02 11.00
C ASN A 188 1.36 6.02 11.14
N ASP A 189 1.92 5.13 11.97
CA ASP A 189 3.36 5.01 12.17
C ASP A 189 4.07 4.59 10.88
N TYR A 190 3.55 3.56 10.19
CA TYR A 190 4.08 3.15 8.89
C TYR A 190 3.97 4.27 7.85
N GLU A 191 2.78 4.86 7.68
CA GLU A 191 2.57 5.90 6.67
C GLU A 191 3.43 7.14 6.90
N LYS A 192 3.62 7.51 8.16
CA LYS A 192 4.56 8.57 8.54
C LYS A 192 5.99 8.21 8.16
N GLU A 193 6.45 7.01 8.50
CA GLU A 193 7.79 6.54 8.17
C GLU A 193 8.03 6.49 6.65
N LEU A 194 7.07 5.97 5.88
CA LEU A 194 7.16 5.97 4.42
C LEU A 194 7.21 7.39 3.84
N GLN A 195 6.43 8.33 4.40
CA GLN A 195 6.46 9.72 3.96
C GLN A 195 7.77 10.42 4.32
N GLU A 196 8.37 10.11 5.46
CA GLU A 196 9.72 10.59 5.84
C GLU A 196 10.76 10.13 4.81
N PHE A 197 10.78 8.83 4.47
CA PHE A 197 11.68 8.32 3.43
C PHE A 197 11.45 8.98 2.06
N LYS A 198 10.20 9.16 1.64
CA LYS A 198 9.87 9.86 0.38
C LYS A 198 10.45 11.27 0.37
N ASN A 199 10.24 12.02 1.45
CA ASN A 199 10.68 13.41 1.54
C ASN A 199 12.21 13.54 1.56
N ASP A 200 12.90 12.68 2.32
CA ASP A 200 14.35 12.72 2.47
C ASP A 200 15.07 12.40 1.16
N MET A 201 14.52 11.50 0.35
CA MET A 201 15.10 11.09 -0.93
C MET A 201 14.58 11.89 -2.15
N ALA A 202 13.51 12.67 -2.01
CA ALA A 202 12.90 13.42 -3.10
C ALA A 202 13.85 14.43 -3.76
N PHE A 203 14.78 15.03 -3.01
CA PHE A 203 15.72 15.99 -3.59
C PHE A 203 16.69 15.34 -4.60
N ASP A 204 17.09 14.11 -4.36
CA ASP A 204 18.10 13.41 -5.15
C ASP A 204 17.52 12.49 -6.22
N TYR A 205 16.27 12.05 -6.06
CA TYR A 205 15.62 11.05 -6.91
C TYR A 205 14.18 11.37 -7.35
N GLY A 206 13.54 12.43 -6.82
CA GLY A 206 12.18 12.85 -7.15
C GLY A 206 12.04 13.76 -8.36
#